data_AF-A0A834JAI3-F1
#
_entry.id   AF-A0A834JAI3-F1
#
_cell.length_a   1.000
_cell.length_b   1.000
_cell.length_c   1.000
_cell.angle_alpha   90.00
_cell.angle_beta   90.00
_cell.angle_gamma   90.00
#
_symmetry.space_group_name_H-M   'P 1'
#
loop_
_entity.id
_entity.type
_entity.pdbx_description
1 polymer ?
#
loop_
_entity_poly.entity_id
_entity_poly.type
_entity_poly.pdbx_seq_one_letter_code
_entity_poly.pdbx_strand_id
1 'polypeptide(L)'
;MAKNGRDLALSMLRNLPRVVLSNLRPNPGAKKASKRGRGQHGGDKHGAGNKGSGQRQNFMRPGYETGNNPFYLRFQYEPYYKGHHLRRQYPPLSLHQLQMFIDTNRIDISKPIDLATIINTGLYNFQINWKHAGVHLTDEGADLFKAKVNIEVQWASEPVIAAIERNGGVITTAYYDTNCLFALNDTEQFLSRGDPIPRRLLPPADCLEYYSNAASRGYLADPEKISQERLILSQKYGYVLPKIEDDPDYEMLTERKDPRQLFYGLEPGWVISLVDKAILKPKAEYLKEFYAS
;
A
#
# COMPACT_ATOMS: atom_id res chain seq x y z
N MET A 1 -8.00 -18.42 46.71
CA MET A 1 -7.80 -18.31 45.25
C MET A 1 -8.39 -16.99 44.80
N ALA A 2 -7.55 -16.03 44.37
CA ALA A 2 -8.05 -14.77 43.83
C ALA A 2 -8.90 -15.08 42.59
N LYS A 3 -10.21 -14.84 42.67
CA LYS A 3 -11.09 -15.03 41.52
C LYS A 3 -10.60 -14.11 40.41
N ASN A 4 -10.35 -14.67 39.22
CA ASN A 4 -10.00 -13.91 38.03
C ASN A 4 -10.99 -12.75 37.86
N GLY A 5 -10.54 -11.56 37.43
CA GLY A 5 -11.39 -10.36 37.39
C GLY A 5 -12.71 -10.54 36.64
N ARG A 6 -12.72 -11.42 35.64
CA ARG A 6 -13.91 -11.87 34.90
C ARG A 6 -14.94 -12.57 35.79
N ASP A 7 -14.52 -13.52 36.62
CA ASP A 7 -15.41 -14.31 37.48
C ASP A 7 -15.99 -13.47 38.60
N LEU A 8 -15.22 -12.51 39.10
CA LEU A 8 -15.70 -11.52 40.06
C LEU A 8 -16.80 -10.65 39.43
N ALA A 9 -16.57 -10.10 38.24
CA ALA A 9 -17.56 -9.29 37.52
C ALA A 9 -18.85 -10.08 37.23
N LEU A 10 -18.74 -11.34 36.80
CA LEU A 10 -19.91 -12.21 36.58
C LEU A 10 -20.66 -12.51 37.88
N SER A 11 -19.95 -12.73 38.99
CA SER A 11 -20.60 -12.93 40.29
C SER A 11 -21.35 -11.69 40.78
N MET A 12 -20.82 -10.48 40.51
CA MET A 12 -21.49 -9.22 40.83
C MET A 12 -22.74 -9.02 39.96
N LEU A 13 -22.67 -9.33 38.67
CA LEU A 13 -23.82 -9.21 37.75
C LEU A 13 -25.00 -10.11 38.13
N ARG A 14 -24.76 -11.27 38.76
CA ARG A 14 -25.83 -12.19 39.22
C ARG A 14 -26.71 -11.59 40.32
N ASN A 15 -26.16 -10.70 41.13
CA ASN A 15 -26.87 -10.08 42.25
C ASN A 15 -27.53 -8.74 41.88
N LEU A 16 -27.16 -8.17 40.72
CA LEU A 16 -27.68 -6.90 40.23
C LEU A 16 -29.02 -7.09 39.50
N PRO A 17 -29.85 -6.04 39.40
CA PRO A 17 -31.08 -6.12 38.64
C PRO A 17 -30.80 -6.46 37.18
N ARG A 18 -31.79 -7.08 36.53
CA ARG A 18 -31.71 -7.43 35.10
C ARG A 18 -31.32 -6.21 34.28
N VAL A 19 -30.35 -6.38 33.37
CA VAL A 19 -29.99 -5.35 32.40
C VAL A 19 -31.16 -5.14 31.45
N VAL A 20 -31.72 -3.94 31.50
CA VAL A 20 -32.85 -3.49 30.69
C VAL A 20 -32.51 -2.13 30.06
N LEU A 21 -33.24 -1.74 29.01
CA LEU A 21 -32.98 -0.50 28.27
C LEU A 21 -32.94 0.75 29.17
N SER A 22 -33.71 0.78 30.25
CA SER A 22 -33.75 1.90 31.21
C SER A 22 -32.44 2.10 31.98
N ASN A 23 -31.63 1.05 32.13
CA ASN A 23 -30.43 1.07 32.97
C ASN A 23 -29.14 1.23 32.16
N LEU A 24 -29.25 1.36 30.84
CA LEU A 24 -28.11 1.63 29.97
C LEU A 24 -27.62 3.06 30.16
N ARG A 25 -26.31 3.22 30.36
CA ARG A 25 -25.65 4.52 30.47
C ARG A 25 -24.39 4.50 29.59
N PRO A 26 -24.06 5.62 28.92
CA PRO A 26 -22.78 5.72 28.23
C PRO A 26 -21.63 5.62 29.24
N ASN A 27 -20.47 5.18 28.78
CA ASN A 27 -19.26 5.20 29.60
C ASN A 27 -19.04 6.64 30.14
N PRO A 28 -18.83 6.84 31.45
CA PRO A 28 -18.60 8.18 32.00
C PRO A 28 -17.50 8.90 31.22
N GLY A 29 -17.79 10.15 30.82
CA GLY A 29 -16.88 10.98 30.01
C GLY A 29 -16.98 10.80 28.50
N ALA A 30 -17.62 9.75 27.98
CA ALA A 30 -17.82 9.57 26.54
C ALA A 30 -18.72 10.65 25.93
N LYS A 31 -19.73 11.11 26.68
CA LYS A 31 -20.58 12.24 26.30
C LYS A 31 -20.22 13.46 27.13
N LYS A 32 -19.74 14.52 26.47
CA LYS A 32 -19.56 15.83 27.11
C LYS A 32 -20.92 16.53 27.18
N ALA A 33 -21.30 17.01 28.36
CA ALA A 33 -22.52 17.79 28.53
C ALA A 33 -22.44 19.09 27.72
N SER A 34 -23.55 19.49 27.09
CA SER A 34 -23.63 20.75 26.36
C SER A 34 -23.50 21.92 27.34
N LYS A 35 -22.44 22.73 27.17
CA LYS A 35 -22.18 23.93 27.96
C LYS A 35 -22.94 25.12 27.36
N ARG A 36 -24.27 25.07 27.32
CA ARG A 36 -25.06 26.25 26.98
C ARG A 36 -25.14 27.13 28.22
N GLY A 37 -24.38 28.22 28.22
CA GLY A 37 -24.45 29.21 29.29
C GLY A 37 -25.88 29.77 29.41
N ARG A 38 -26.46 29.68 30.61
CA ARG A 38 -27.79 30.21 30.95
C ARG A 38 -27.70 30.87 32.32
N GLY A 39 -28.52 31.90 32.56
CA GLY A 39 -28.54 32.63 33.83
C GLY A 39 -27.18 33.26 34.17
N GLN A 40 -26.83 33.25 35.46
CA GLN A 40 -25.60 33.88 35.96
C GLN A 40 -24.31 33.28 35.37
N HIS A 41 -24.31 31.99 35.04
CA HIS A 41 -23.14 31.30 34.50
C HIS A 41 -23.22 31.19 32.97
N GLY A 42 -22.89 32.31 32.31
CA GLY A 42 -22.74 32.39 30.85
C GLY A 42 -24.01 32.71 30.08
N GLY A 43 -25.05 33.27 30.72
CA GLY A 43 -26.32 33.65 30.08
C GLY A 43 -26.40 35.10 29.55
N ASP A 44 -25.57 36.02 30.04
CA ASP A 44 -25.60 37.43 29.62
C ASP A 44 -24.93 37.62 28.25
N LYS A 45 -23.60 37.73 28.23
CA LYS A 45 -22.82 37.90 26.99
C LYS A 45 -22.51 36.59 26.29
N HIS A 46 -22.91 35.46 26.86
CA HIS A 46 -22.62 34.12 26.34
C HIS A 46 -21.15 33.88 25.94
N GLY A 47 -20.20 34.54 26.62
CA GLY A 47 -18.76 34.44 26.32
C GLY A 47 -18.26 35.30 25.16
N ALA A 48 -19.12 36.10 24.51
CA ALA A 48 -18.78 36.91 23.34
C ALA A 48 -18.17 38.29 23.66
N GLY A 49 -18.02 38.64 24.95
CA GLY A 49 -17.47 39.92 25.39
C GLY A 49 -18.42 41.13 25.23
N ASN A 50 -17.86 42.34 25.22
CA ASN A 50 -18.59 43.62 25.18
C ASN A 50 -18.40 44.35 23.84
N LYS A 51 -19.50 44.63 23.14
CA LYS A 51 -19.54 45.39 21.87
C LYS A 51 -18.52 44.88 20.85
N GLY A 52 -18.25 45.69 19.82
CA GLY A 52 -17.26 45.36 18.78
C GLY A 52 -17.66 44.22 17.86
N SER A 53 -16.71 43.82 17.02
CA SER A 53 -16.93 42.81 15.97
C SER A 53 -17.10 41.40 16.56
N GLY A 54 -16.38 41.08 17.64
CA GLY A 54 -16.49 39.79 18.33
C GLY A 54 -17.87 39.50 18.92
N GLN A 55 -18.51 40.49 19.57
CA GLN A 55 -19.88 40.30 20.07
C GLN A 55 -20.89 40.18 18.92
N ARG A 56 -20.72 40.96 17.86
CA ARG A 56 -21.60 41.01 16.68
C ARG A 56 -21.37 39.85 15.70
N GLN A 57 -20.52 38.87 16.07
CA GLN A 57 -20.15 37.72 15.23
C GLN A 57 -19.55 38.14 13.87
N ASN A 58 -19.04 39.37 13.77
CA ASN A 58 -18.41 39.88 12.57
C ASN A 58 -16.89 39.67 12.66
N PHE A 59 -16.46 38.42 12.78
CA PHE A 59 -15.04 38.10 12.92
C PHE A 59 -14.30 38.34 11.62
N MET A 60 -13.08 38.86 11.73
CA MET A 60 -12.18 38.95 10.60
C MET A 60 -11.74 37.55 10.17
N ARG A 61 -11.40 37.38 8.89
CA ARG A 61 -10.85 36.12 8.39
C ARG A 61 -9.57 35.75 9.17
N PRO A 62 -9.34 34.46 9.45
CA PRO A 62 -8.04 34.01 9.97
C PRO A 62 -6.89 34.52 9.11
N GLY A 63 -5.85 35.03 9.75
CA GLY A 63 -4.70 35.64 9.07
C GLY A 63 -4.87 37.12 8.71
N TYR A 64 -5.97 37.78 9.08
CA TYR A 64 -6.09 39.23 8.96
C TYR A 64 -5.36 39.96 10.10
N GLU A 65 -4.42 40.85 9.77
CA GLU A 65 -3.58 41.57 10.73
C GLU A 65 -3.93 43.07 10.83
N THR A 66 -5.21 43.40 10.78
CA THR A 66 -5.75 44.75 11.08
C THR A 66 -5.08 45.89 10.28
N GLY A 67 -4.81 45.64 8.99
CA GLY A 67 -4.26 46.63 8.06
C GLY A 67 -2.78 46.44 7.70
N ASN A 68 -2.04 45.60 8.42
CA ASN A 68 -0.69 45.21 8.01
C ASN A 68 -0.71 44.19 6.87
N ASN A 69 0.43 44.04 6.17
CA ASN A 69 0.62 42.95 5.22
C ASN A 69 0.61 41.59 5.98
N PRO A 70 -0.39 40.73 5.76
CA PRO A 70 -0.52 39.44 6.45
C PRO A 70 0.73 38.58 6.36
N PHE A 71 1.07 37.84 7.42
CA PHE A 71 2.22 36.92 7.46
C PHE A 71 2.40 36.08 6.18
N TYR A 72 1.32 35.47 5.68
CA TYR A 72 1.35 34.58 4.50
C TYR A 72 1.60 35.31 3.17
N LEU A 73 1.55 36.65 3.14
CA LEU A 73 1.88 37.49 1.98
C LEU A 73 3.22 38.21 2.14
N ARG A 74 3.88 38.12 3.31
CA ARG A 74 5.20 38.73 3.52
C ARG A 74 6.31 37.95 2.83
N PHE A 75 6.13 36.64 2.65
CA PHE A 75 7.08 35.77 1.95
C PHE A 75 6.78 35.74 0.45
N GLN A 76 7.83 35.60 -0.35
CA GLN A 76 7.70 35.41 -1.80
C GLN A 76 7.10 34.04 -2.11
N TYR A 77 6.44 33.93 -3.26
CA TYR A 77 5.88 32.66 -3.72
C TYR A 77 6.99 31.72 -4.18
N GLU A 78 7.16 30.61 -3.46
CA GLU A 78 8.02 29.50 -3.85
C GLU A 78 7.14 28.27 -4.18
N PRO A 79 7.23 27.70 -5.41
CA PRO A 79 6.29 26.70 -5.89
C PRO A 79 6.59 25.28 -5.38
N TYR A 80 6.72 25.09 -4.06
CA TYR A 80 7.07 23.81 -3.41
C TYR A 80 6.22 22.62 -3.87
N TYR A 81 4.93 22.85 -4.16
CA TYR A 81 3.97 21.81 -4.56
C TYR A 81 3.70 21.78 -6.07
N LYS A 82 4.50 22.45 -6.91
CA LYS A 82 4.32 22.37 -8.36
C LYS A 82 4.48 20.93 -8.85
N GLY A 83 3.46 20.44 -9.55
CA GLY A 83 3.44 19.07 -10.07
C GLY A 83 3.28 17.97 -9.01
N HIS A 84 2.96 18.27 -7.75
CA HIS A 84 2.77 17.25 -6.70
C HIS A 84 1.71 16.19 -7.09
N HIS A 85 0.72 16.60 -7.89
CA HIS A 85 -0.34 15.75 -8.39
C HIS A 85 0.10 14.84 -9.55
N LEU A 86 1.30 15.01 -10.12
CA LEU A 86 1.83 14.09 -11.15
C LEU A 86 2.86 13.13 -10.56
N ARG A 87 3.35 13.39 -9.34
CA ARG A 87 4.37 12.58 -8.68
C ARG A 87 3.78 11.23 -8.30
N ARG A 88 4.48 10.17 -8.71
CA ARG A 88 4.23 8.79 -8.26
C ARG A 88 4.74 8.66 -6.83
N GLN A 89 3.95 8.03 -5.98
CA GLN A 89 4.34 7.71 -4.62
C GLN A 89 4.42 6.20 -4.49
N TYR A 90 5.36 5.72 -3.68
CA TYR A 90 5.52 4.31 -3.40
C TYR A 90 5.58 4.16 -1.88
N PRO A 91 4.50 3.70 -1.22
CA PRO A 91 4.52 3.52 0.21
C PRO A 91 5.58 2.48 0.59
N PRO A 92 6.38 2.76 1.62
CA PRO A 92 7.46 1.88 2.03
C PRO A 92 6.91 0.58 2.61
N LEU A 93 7.54 -0.54 2.26
CA LEU A 93 7.40 -1.85 2.89
C LEU A 93 8.79 -2.28 3.31
N SER A 94 9.03 -2.52 4.59
CA SER A 94 10.36 -2.94 5.06
C SER A 94 10.58 -4.43 4.94
N LEU A 95 11.84 -4.86 4.77
CA LEU A 95 12.21 -6.27 4.83
C LEU A 95 11.83 -6.91 6.18
N HIS A 96 11.90 -6.15 7.28
CA HIS A 96 11.41 -6.60 8.57
C HIS A 96 9.91 -6.93 8.56
N GLN A 97 9.08 -6.04 8.00
CA GLN A 97 7.65 -6.29 7.87
C GLN A 97 7.36 -7.47 6.94
N LEU A 98 8.12 -7.59 5.85
CA LEU A 98 7.98 -8.70 4.91
C LEU A 98 8.29 -10.04 5.59
N GLN A 99 9.37 -10.13 6.37
CA GLN A 99 9.67 -11.30 7.19
C GLN A 99 8.55 -11.60 8.19
N MET A 100 8.02 -10.58 8.87
CA MET A 100 6.89 -10.75 9.80
C MET A 100 5.65 -11.31 9.09
N PHE A 101 5.34 -10.87 7.86
CA PHE A 101 4.20 -11.39 7.09
C PHE A 101 4.39 -12.86 6.72
N ILE A 102 5.63 -13.25 6.44
CA ILE A 102 6.01 -14.63 6.16
C ILE A 102 5.89 -15.49 7.43
N ASP A 103 6.49 -15.06 8.53
CA ASP A 103 6.51 -15.80 9.80
C ASP A 103 5.10 -15.99 10.38
N THR A 104 4.20 -15.04 10.12
CA THR A 104 2.77 -15.13 10.49
C THR A 104 1.91 -15.89 9.48
N ASN A 105 2.52 -16.49 8.44
CA ASN A 105 1.86 -17.21 7.35
C ASN A 105 0.77 -16.39 6.63
N ARG A 106 0.97 -15.07 6.54
CA ARG A 106 0.10 -14.18 5.74
C ARG A 106 0.49 -14.16 4.27
N ILE A 107 1.78 -14.35 4.00
CA ILE A 107 2.33 -14.51 2.66
C ILE A 107 2.92 -15.91 2.56
N ASP A 108 2.53 -16.62 1.51
CA ASP A 108 3.05 -17.94 1.17
C ASP A 108 4.30 -17.78 0.29
N ILE A 109 5.41 -18.39 0.72
CA ILE A 109 6.70 -18.33 0.02
C ILE A 109 6.75 -19.32 -1.14
N SER A 110 5.87 -20.33 -1.16
CA SER A 110 5.89 -21.34 -2.21
C SER A 110 5.44 -20.82 -3.58
N LYS A 111 5.01 -19.55 -3.65
CA LYS A 111 4.49 -18.88 -4.84
C LYS A 111 5.18 -17.52 -5.00
N PRO A 112 5.26 -17.00 -6.24
CA PRO A 112 5.79 -15.66 -6.45
C PRO A 112 4.93 -14.59 -5.75
N ILE A 113 5.61 -13.67 -5.06
CA ILE A 113 5.02 -12.57 -4.31
C ILE A 113 4.84 -11.38 -5.25
N ASP A 114 3.59 -11.05 -5.57
CA ASP A 114 3.21 -9.86 -6.33
C ASP A 114 2.54 -8.80 -5.44
N LEU A 115 2.37 -7.59 -5.98
CA LEU A 115 1.55 -6.53 -5.40
C LEU A 115 0.15 -7.01 -5.01
N ALA A 116 -0.52 -7.86 -5.81
CA ALA A 116 -1.81 -8.45 -5.42
C ALA A 116 -1.70 -9.27 -4.12
N THR A 117 -0.65 -10.08 -3.96
CA THR A 117 -0.43 -10.88 -2.75
C THR A 117 -0.18 -9.99 -1.54
N ILE A 118 0.58 -8.90 -1.72
CA ILE A 118 0.87 -7.92 -0.66
C ILE A 118 -0.41 -7.19 -0.23
N ILE A 119 -1.24 -6.76 -1.18
CA ILE A 119 -2.52 -6.08 -0.88
C ILE A 119 -3.49 -7.04 -0.19
N ASN A 120 -3.57 -8.29 -0.64
CA ASN A 120 -4.44 -9.31 -0.07
C ASN A 120 -4.13 -9.61 1.41
N THR A 121 -2.94 -9.26 1.92
CA THR A 121 -2.66 -9.34 3.36
C THR A 121 -3.55 -8.43 4.20
N GLY A 122 -4.08 -7.35 3.62
CA GLY A 122 -4.86 -6.31 4.31
C GLY A 122 -4.06 -5.44 5.27
N LEU A 123 -2.75 -5.68 5.41
CA LEU A 123 -1.87 -4.95 6.31
C LEU A 123 -1.17 -3.77 5.61
N TYR A 124 -0.98 -3.88 4.30
CA TYR A 124 -0.36 -2.85 3.49
C TYR A 124 -1.39 -1.81 3.01
N ASN A 125 -1.22 -0.55 3.41
CA ASN A 125 -2.14 0.53 3.04
C ASN A 125 -1.86 1.05 1.61
N PHE A 126 -2.44 0.37 0.62
CA PHE A 126 -2.37 0.77 -0.78
C PHE A 126 -3.60 1.61 -1.16
N GLN A 127 -3.38 2.83 -1.70
CA GLN A 127 -4.45 3.74 -2.07
C GLN A 127 -4.13 4.47 -3.38
N ILE A 128 -4.90 4.17 -4.42
CA ILE A 128 -4.68 4.75 -5.76
C ILE A 128 -5.02 6.24 -5.79
N ASN A 129 -6.00 6.67 -4.98
CA ASN A 129 -6.39 8.09 -4.86
C ASN A 129 -5.24 8.98 -4.38
N TRP A 130 -4.29 8.42 -3.62
CA TRP A 130 -3.08 9.11 -3.16
C TRP A 130 -1.89 8.96 -4.13
N LYS A 131 -2.14 8.43 -5.34
CA LYS A 131 -1.15 8.26 -6.41
C LYS A 131 -0.07 7.26 -6.04
N HIS A 132 -0.45 6.25 -5.26
CA HIS A 132 0.41 5.12 -4.99
C HIS A 132 0.53 4.32 -6.29
N ALA A 133 1.75 4.26 -6.83
CA ALA A 133 2.06 3.58 -8.09
C ALA A 133 2.59 2.15 -7.87
N GLY A 134 2.76 1.74 -6.60
CA GLY A 134 3.29 0.44 -6.23
C GLY A 134 3.86 0.43 -4.82
N VAL A 135 4.75 -0.51 -4.56
CA VAL A 135 5.48 -0.73 -3.32
C VAL A 135 6.93 -0.31 -3.48
N HIS A 136 7.45 0.41 -2.48
CA HIS A 136 8.88 0.66 -2.32
C HIS A 136 9.41 -0.25 -1.23
N LEU A 137 10.25 -1.22 -1.59
CA LEU A 137 10.86 -2.14 -0.64
C LEU A 137 12.07 -1.46 0.00
N THR A 138 12.08 -1.32 1.33
CA THR A 138 13.12 -0.64 2.11
C THR A 138 14.02 -1.62 2.85
N ASP A 139 15.26 -1.18 3.11
CA ASP A 139 16.37 -1.95 3.70
C ASP A 139 16.27 -2.16 5.21
N GLU A 140 15.24 -1.61 5.85
CA GLU A 140 15.01 -1.80 7.28
C GLU A 140 14.79 -3.30 7.60
N GLY A 141 15.69 -3.86 8.41
CA GLY A 141 15.71 -5.28 8.74
C GLY A 141 16.47 -6.18 7.77
N ALA A 142 17.26 -5.63 6.84
CA ALA A 142 18.07 -6.39 5.90
C ALA A 142 18.98 -7.45 6.56
N ASP A 143 19.52 -7.18 7.75
CA ASP A 143 20.40 -8.13 8.47
C ASP A 143 19.66 -9.33 9.08
N LEU A 144 18.37 -9.16 9.39
CA LEU A 144 17.54 -10.19 10.03
C LEU A 144 16.71 -10.99 9.02
N PHE A 145 16.62 -10.51 7.78
CA PHE A 145 15.87 -11.13 6.71
C PHE A 145 16.49 -12.48 6.33
N LYS A 146 15.68 -13.55 6.33
CA LYS A 146 16.14 -14.93 6.05
C LYS A 146 15.30 -15.65 5.00
N ALA A 147 14.16 -15.10 4.62
CA ALA A 147 13.26 -15.74 3.68
C ALA A 147 13.86 -15.78 2.27
N LYS A 148 13.71 -16.92 1.60
CA LYS A 148 14.02 -17.12 0.18
C LYS A 148 12.75 -16.90 -0.63
N VAL A 149 12.62 -15.76 -1.31
CA VAL A 149 11.38 -15.37 -2.00
C VAL A 149 11.63 -14.98 -3.45
N ASN A 150 10.67 -15.23 -4.33
CA ASN A 150 10.56 -14.55 -5.63
C ASN A 150 9.58 -13.39 -5.46
N ILE A 151 10.04 -12.15 -5.57
CA ILE A 151 9.21 -10.95 -5.34
C ILE A 151 9.27 -9.97 -6.50
N GLU A 152 8.09 -9.48 -6.90
CA GLU A 152 7.91 -8.41 -7.87
C GLU A 152 7.47 -7.13 -7.14
N VAL A 153 8.31 -6.09 -7.22
CA VAL A 153 8.05 -4.77 -6.62
C VAL A 153 8.25 -3.66 -7.64
N GLN A 154 7.81 -2.44 -7.36
CA GLN A 154 7.95 -1.32 -8.30
C GLN A 154 9.25 -0.57 -8.08
N TRP A 155 9.73 -0.52 -6.84
CA TRP A 155 11.00 0.10 -6.48
C TRP A 155 11.65 -0.69 -5.33
N ALA A 156 12.88 -1.18 -5.51
CA ALA A 156 13.76 -1.65 -4.44
C ALA A 156 15.17 -1.08 -4.54
N SER A 157 15.71 -0.60 -3.42
CA SER A 157 17.07 -0.08 -3.35
C SER A 157 18.13 -1.18 -3.49
N GLU A 158 19.36 -0.79 -3.85
CA GLU A 158 20.49 -1.72 -3.97
C GLU A 158 20.74 -2.63 -2.74
N PRO A 159 20.77 -2.12 -1.48
CA PRO A 159 20.97 -2.98 -0.31
C PRO A 159 19.82 -3.99 -0.10
N VAL A 160 18.59 -3.65 -0.52
CA VAL A 160 17.44 -4.56 -0.44
C VAL A 160 17.61 -5.72 -1.42
N ILE A 161 18.01 -5.41 -2.65
CA ILE A 161 18.31 -6.40 -3.68
C ILE A 161 19.41 -7.36 -3.17
N ALA A 162 20.47 -6.80 -2.56
CA ALA A 162 21.54 -7.58 -1.95
C ALA A 162 21.03 -8.56 -0.89
N ALA A 163 20.18 -8.08 0.02
CA ALA A 163 19.65 -8.88 1.13
C ALA A 163 18.79 -10.05 0.64
N ILE A 164 17.98 -9.84 -0.39
CA ILE A 164 17.14 -10.89 -0.98
C ILE A 164 17.99 -11.92 -1.73
N GLU A 165 18.89 -11.45 -2.59
CA GLU A 165 19.76 -12.33 -3.40
C GLU A 165 20.74 -13.13 -2.54
N ARG A 166 21.22 -12.56 -1.42
CA ARG A 166 22.06 -13.25 -0.44
C ARG A 166 21.37 -14.50 0.13
N ASN A 167 20.05 -14.44 0.31
CA ASN A 167 19.25 -15.56 0.82
C ASN A 167 18.79 -16.53 -0.28
N GLY A 168 19.21 -16.33 -1.54
CA GLY A 168 18.78 -17.15 -2.68
C GLY A 168 17.44 -16.75 -3.29
N GLY A 169 16.90 -15.59 -2.90
CA GLY A 169 15.70 -15.04 -3.51
C GLY A 169 15.96 -14.38 -4.86
N VAL A 170 14.87 -14.09 -5.56
CA VAL A 170 14.85 -13.33 -6.82
C VAL A 170 13.98 -12.09 -6.62
N ILE A 171 14.48 -10.95 -7.05
CA ILE A 171 13.72 -9.71 -7.07
C ILE A 171 13.59 -9.21 -8.49
N THR A 172 12.39 -8.78 -8.85
CA THR A 172 12.11 -8.17 -10.15
C THR A 172 11.43 -6.82 -9.94
N THR A 173 11.83 -5.83 -10.72
CA THR A 173 11.17 -4.53 -10.70
C THR A 173 10.28 -4.36 -11.92
N ALA A 174 8.99 -4.15 -11.68
CA ALA A 174 7.97 -4.07 -12.73
C ALA A 174 7.12 -2.81 -12.60
N TYR A 175 6.66 -2.30 -13.73
CA TYR A 175 5.82 -1.11 -13.78
C TYR A 175 4.35 -1.50 -13.97
N TYR A 176 3.45 -0.88 -13.19
CA TYR A 176 2.00 -1.03 -13.36
C TYR A 176 1.35 0.32 -13.64
N ASP A 177 0.49 0.35 -14.66
CA ASP A 177 -0.35 1.51 -14.93
C ASP A 177 -1.46 1.68 -13.90
N THR A 178 -2.01 2.87 -13.85
CA THR A 178 -3.18 3.19 -13.02
C THR A 178 -4.34 2.22 -13.22
N ASN A 179 -4.69 1.87 -14.47
CA ASN A 179 -5.77 0.93 -14.77
C ASN A 179 -5.48 -0.48 -14.22
N CYS A 180 -4.23 -0.93 -14.35
CA CYS A 180 -3.78 -2.21 -13.82
C CYS A 180 -3.77 -2.20 -12.29
N LEU A 181 -3.31 -1.11 -11.67
CA LEU A 181 -3.35 -0.92 -10.23
C LEU A 181 -4.78 -0.93 -9.68
N PHE A 182 -5.74 -0.33 -10.39
CA PHE A 182 -7.16 -0.42 -10.03
C PHE A 182 -7.66 -1.87 -10.02
N ALA A 183 -7.27 -2.66 -11.03
CA ALA A 183 -7.63 -4.07 -11.09
C ALA A 183 -6.95 -4.91 -9.99
N LEU A 184 -5.72 -4.57 -9.57
CA LEU A 184 -4.99 -5.27 -8.51
C LEU A 184 -5.44 -4.88 -7.10
N ASN A 185 -5.84 -3.63 -6.87
CA ASN A 185 -6.21 -3.13 -5.55
C ASN A 185 -7.47 -3.81 -5.00
N ASP A 186 -8.47 -4.03 -5.85
CA ASP A 186 -9.67 -4.79 -5.50
C ASP A 186 -10.01 -5.73 -6.66
N THR A 187 -9.37 -6.90 -6.61
CA THR A 187 -9.51 -7.92 -7.66
C THR A 187 -10.93 -8.47 -7.72
N GLU A 188 -11.60 -8.65 -6.58
CA GLU A 188 -12.98 -9.16 -6.53
C GLU A 188 -13.96 -8.17 -7.17
N GLN A 189 -13.82 -6.87 -6.85
CA GLN A 189 -14.63 -5.84 -7.48
C GLN A 189 -14.36 -5.74 -8.98
N PHE A 190 -13.11 -5.84 -9.41
CA PHE A 190 -12.74 -5.79 -10.82
C PHE A 190 -13.36 -6.96 -11.60
N LEU A 191 -13.18 -8.19 -11.12
CA LEU A 191 -13.69 -9.39 -11.79
C LEU A 191 -15.24 -9.43 -11.81
N SER A 192 -15.89 -8.87 -10.79
CA SER A 192 -17.36 -8.76 -10.75
C SER A 192 -17.96 -7.84 -11.81
N ARG A 193 -17.18 -6.92 -12.40
CA ARG A 193 -17.67 -6.05 -13.49
C ARG A 193 -17.87 -6.81 -14.80
N GLY A 194 -17.20 -7.96 -14.97
CA GLY A 194 -17.21 -8.71 -16.23
C GLY A 194 -16.35 -8.08 -17.34
N ASP A 195 -15.47 -7.15 -16.99
CA ASP A 195 -14.51 -6.56 -17.92
C ASP A 195 -13.39 -7.56 -18.25
N PRO A 196 -12.86 -7.57 -19.49
CA PRO A 196 -11.69 -8.38 -19.82
C PRO A 196 -10.46 -7.87 -19.08
N ILE A 197 -9.55 -8.79 -18.73
CA ILE A 197 -8.28 -8.44 -18.08
C ILE A 197 -7.49 -7.47 -18.98
N PRO A 198 -7.11 -6.28 -18.50
CA PRO A 198 -6.34 -5.34 -19.30
C PRO A 198 -4.90 -5.84 -19.47
N ARG A 199 -4.31 -5.54 -20.64
CA ARG A 199 -2.86 -5.65 -20.80
C ARG A 199 -2.17 -4.49 -20.07
N ARG A 200 -1.02 -4.76 -19.46
CA ARG A 200 -0.13 -3.73 -18.91
C ARG A 200 0.44 -2.90 -20.05
N LEU A 201 0.42 -1.57 -19.91
CA LEU A 201 1.14 -0.66 -20.79
C LEU A 201 2.59 -0.52 -20.30
N LEU A 202 3.41 0.00 -21.20
CA LEU A 202 4.82 0.25 -20.93
C LEU A 202 5.01 1.47 -20.03
N PRO A 203 6.11 1.52 -19.26
CA PRO A 203 6.45 2.68 -18.46
C PRO A 203 6.62 3.93 -19.34
N PRO A 204 6.22 5.10 -18.83
CA PRO A 204 6.52 6.37 -19.49
C PRO A 204 8.03 6.62 -19.53
N ALA A 205 8.47 7.47 -20.47
CA ALA A 205 9.88 7.76 -20.74
C ALA A 205 10.70 8.15 -19.49
N ASP A 206 10.07 8.84 -18.53
CA ASP A 206 10.65 9.25 -17.25
C ASP A 206 11.19 8.08 -16.41
N CYS A 207 10.53 6.92 -16.42
CA CYS A 207 10.95 5.74 -15.64
C CYS A 207 11.36 4.55 -16.51
N LEU A 208 11.33 4.67 -17.84
CA LEU A 208 11.72 3.59 -18.75
C LEU A 208 13.15 3.11 -18.48
N GLU A 209 14.09 4.05 -18.28
CA GLU A 209 15.48 3.75 -17.96
C GLU A 209 15.62 2.92 -16.68
N TYR A 210 14.79 3.17 -15.67
CA TYR A 210 14.81 2.41 -14.43
C TYR A 210 14.39 0.95 -14.64
N TYR A 211 13.37 0.69 -15.47
CA TYR A 211 12.86 -0.66 -15.71
C TYR A 211 13.58 -1.43 -16.82
N SER A 212 14.42 -0.77 -17.63
CA SER A 212 15.31 -1.41 -18.60
C SER A 212 16.71 -1.70 -18.05
N ASN A 213 17.08 -1.11 -16.90
CA ASN A 213 18.38 -1.31 -16.29
C ASN A 213 18.46 -2.66 -15.55
N ALA A 214 19.59 -3.36 -15.74
CA ALA A 214 19.87 -4.63 -15.07
C ALA A 214 20.19 -4.44 -13.58
N ALA A 215 20.81 -3.31 -13.19
CA ALA A 215 21.17 -3.02 -11.81
C ALA A 215 19.94 -2.94 -10.89
N SER A 216 18.82 -2.41 -11.37
CA SER A 216 17.53 -2.36 -10.69
C SER A 216 16.69 -3.65 -10.83
N ARG A 217 17.21 -4.67 -11.53
CA ARG A 217 16.49 -5.91 -11.87
C ARG A 217 15.19 -5.63 -12.63
N GLY A 218 15.28 -4.68 -13.57
CA GLY A 218 14.17 -4.27 -14.42
C GLY A 218 13.58 -5.43 -15.23
N TYR A 219 12.26 -5.48 -15.33
CA TYR A 219 11.57 -6.52 -16.11
C TYR A 219 11.81 -6.44 -17.63
N LEU A 220 12.28 -5.29 -18.14
CA LEU A 220 12.63 -5.09 -19.55
C LEU A 220 14.14 -5.20 -19.81
N ALA A 221 14.94 -5.53 -18.78
CA ALA A 221 16.38 -5.63 -18.89
C ALA A 221 16.83 -6.96 -19.50
N ASP A 222 17.99 -6.96 -20.15
CA ASP A 222 18.60 -8.17 -20.71
C ASP A 222 18.94 -9.17 -19.58
N PRO A 223 18.44 -10.42 -19.64
CA PRO A 223 18.67 -11.42 -18.59
C PRO A 223 20.16 -11.72 -18.33
N GLU A 224 20.99 -11.72 -19.38
CA GLU A 224 22.44 -11.95 -19.26
C GLU A 224 23.14 -10.85 -18.45
N LYS A 225 22.75 -9.59 -18.66
CA LYS A 225 23.29 -8.46 -17.91
C LYS A 225 22.82 -8.49 -16.45
N ILE A 226 21.59 -8.93 -16.19
CA ILE A 226 21.10 -9.15 -14.83
C ILE A 226 22.00 -10.16 -14.10
N SER A 227 22.35 -11.27 -14.74
CA SER A 227 23.26 -12.27 -14.15
C SER A 227 24.63 -11.68 -13.80
N GLN A 228 25.20 -10.84 -14.68
CA GLN A 228 26.46 -10.14 -14.42
C GLN A 228 26.35 -9.16 -13.24
N GLU A 229 25.27 -8.36 -13.18
CA GLU A 229 25.01 -7.41 -12.10
C GLU A 229 24.80 -8.11 -10.74
N ARG A 230 24.26 -9.32 -10.72
CA ARG A 230 24.18 -10.14 -9.50
C ARG A 230 25.55 -10.52 -8.96
N LEU A 231 26.48 -10.87 -9.84
CA LEU A 231 27.86 -11.19 -9.47
C LEU A 231 28.61 -9.94 -8.98
N ILE A 232 28.44 -8.80 -9.64
CA ILE A 232 29.03 -7.51 -9.21
C ILE A 232 28.53 -7.14 -7.82
N LEU A 233 27.22 -7.25 -7.60
CA LEU A 233 26.58 -6.89 -6.34
C LEU A 233 27.01 -7.85 -5.21
N SER A 234 27.15 -9.15 -5.49
CA SER A 234 27.66 -10.12 -4.51
C SER A 234 29.11 -9.83 -4.10
N GLN A 235 29.95 -9.40 -5.05
CA GLN A 235 31.32 -8.97 -4.77
C GLN A 235 31.34 -7.67 -3.93
N LYS A 236 30.48 -6.70 -4.25
CA LYS A 236 30.38 -5.42 -3.53
C LYS A 236 29.95 -5.58 -2.07
N TYR A 237 28.92 -6.40 -1.82
CA TYR A 237 28.38 -6.64 -0.47
C TYR A 237 29.00 -7.84 0.25
N GLY A 238 29.97 -8.52 -0.37
CA GLY A 238 30.78 -9.57 0.24
C GLY A 238 30.01 -10.83 0.63
N TYR A 239 29.12 -11.32 -0.23
CA TYR A 239 28.43 -12.60 -0.03
C TYR A 239 28.65 -13.56 -1.20
N VAL A 240 28.56 -14.86 -0.93
CA VAL A 240 28.62 -15.89 -1.98
C VAL A 240 27.27 -15.93 -2.67
N LEU A 241 27.24 -15.71 -3.98
CA LEU A 241 26.02 -15.77 -4.77
C LEU A 241 25.50 -17.22 -4.82
N PRO A 242 24.31 -17.51 -4.27
CA PRO A 242 23.71 -18.84 -4.39
C PRO A 242 23.32 -19.13 -5.84
N LYS A 243 23.55 -20.36 -6.27
CA LYS A 243 23.18 -20.84 -7.60
C LYS A 243 21.72 -21.28 -7.60
N ILE A 244 20.88 -20.53 -8.28
CA ILE A 244 19.44 -20.82 -8.35
C ILE A 244 19.18 -22.16 -9.07
N GLU A 245 20.01 -22.52 -10.06
CA GLU A 245 19.86 -23.77 -10.84
C GLU A 245 19.90 -25.04 -9.99
N ASP A 246 20.64 -25.00 -8.88
CA ASP A 246 20.80 -26.14 -7.97
C ASP A 246 19.69 -26.21 -6.90
N ASP A 247 18.84 -25.18 -6.79
CA ASP A 247 17.78 -25.09 -5.79
C ASP A 247 16.54 -25.93 -6.18
N PRO A 248 15.88 -26.62 -5.22
CA PRO A 248 14.66 -27.38 -5.50
C PRO A 248 13.49 -26.51 -5.96
N ASP A 249 13.49 -25.22 -5.60
CA ASP A 249 12.43 -24.26 -5.94
C ASP A 249 12.72 -23.47 -7.23
N TYR A 250 13.61 -24.00 -8.09
CA TYR A 250 14.07 -23.34 -9.32
C TYR A 250 12.92 -22.85 -10.21
N GLU A 251 11.88 -23.67 -10.40
CA GLU A 251 10.73 -23.34 -11.25
C GLU A 251 10.00 -22.09 -10.74
N MET A 252 9.78 -22.00 -9.42
CA MET A 252 9.12 -20.85 -8.80
C MET A 252 10.00 -19.59 -8.85
N LEU A 253 11.30 -19.73 -8.64
CA LEU A 253 12.25 -18.60 -8.67
C LEU A 253 12.45 -18.04 -10.08
N THR A 254 12.30 -18.89 -11.10
CA THR A 254 12.42 -18.50 -12.52
C THR A 254 11.12 -17.97 -13.09
N GLU A 255 9.98 -18.21 -12.42
CA GLU A 255 8.68 -17.76 -12.86
C GLU A 255 8.62 -16.22 -12.91
N ARG A 256 8.36 -15.69 -14.10
CA ARG A 256 8.21 -14.25 -14.37
C ARG A 256 7.00 -14.03 -15.25
N LYS A 257 6.29 -12.93 -15.00
CA LYS A 257 5.19 -12.51 -15.87
C LYS A 257 5.73 -11.99 -17.18
N ASP A 258 4.95 -12.17 -18.24
CA ASP A 258 5.17 -11.39 -19.44
C ASP A 258 5.01 -9.89 -19.15
N PRO A 259 5.79 -9.01 -19.79
CA PRO A 259 5.69 -7.56 -19.65
C PRO A 259 4.27 -6.99 -19.72
N ARG A 260 3.39 -7.62 -20.51
CA ARG A 260 2.00 -7.21 -20.71
C ARG A 260 0.98 -7.92 -19.83
N GLN A 261 1.38 -8.97 -19.12
CA GLN A 261 0.48 -9.81 -18.35
C GLN A 261 0.25 -9.25 -16.95
N LEU A 262 -1.01 -9.19 -16.48
CA LEU A 262 -1.34 -8.64 -15.18
C LEU A 262 -1.26 -9.62 -14.01
N PHE A 263 -1.82 -10.82 -14.18
CA PHE A 263 -1.91 -11.85 -13.14
C PHE A 263 -1.14 -13.09 -13.59
N TYR A 264 -0.55 -13.83 -12.64
CA TYR A 264 0.05 -15.13 -12.95
C TYR A 264 -1.00 -16.12 -13.48
N GLY A 265 -0.68 -16.81 -14.57
CA GLY A 265 -1.54 -17.83 -15.18
C GLY A 265 -2.80 -17.31 -15.91
N LEU A 266 -3.03 -15.99 -15.95
CA LEU A 266 -4.14 -15.39 -16.67
C LEU A 266 -3.63 -14.41 -17.71
N GLU A 267 -4.03 -14.59 -18.96
CA GLU A 267 -3.63 -13.72 -20.07
C GLU A 267 -4.55 -12.50 -20.20
N PRO A 268 -4.05 -11.39 -20.76
CA PRO A 268 -4.89 -10.24 -21.09
C PRO A 268 -5.98 -10.62 -22.11
N GLY A 269 -7.15 -10.01 -21.98
CA GLY A 269 -8.31 -10.25 -22.85
C GLY A 269 -9.21 -11.40 -22.41
N TRP A 270 -8.82 -12.20 -21.42
CA TRP A 270 -9.70 -13.19 -20.82
C TRP A 270 -10.73 -12.51 -19.91
N VAL A 271 -11.96 -13.03 -19.90
CA VAL A 271 -13.04 -12.60 -19.00
C VAL A 271 -13.30 -13.72 -18.01
N ILE A 272 -13.35 -13.41 -16.71
CA ILE A 272 -13.55 -14.40 -15.65
C ILE A 272 -14.97 -14.26 -15.11
N SER A 273 -15.75 -15.34 -15.20
CA SER A 273 -17.04 -15.44 -14.51
C SER A 273 -16.83 -16.06 -13.13
N LEU A 274 -17.02 -15.26 -12.08
CA LEU A 274 -16.95 -15.75 -10.69
C LEU A 274 -18.12 -16.69 -10.35
N VAL A 275 -19.29 -16.46 -10.94
CA VAL A 275 -20.52 -17.24 -10.70
C VAL A 275 -20.36 -18.65 -11.26
N ASP A 276 -19.93 -18.76 -12.53
CA ASP A 276 -19.82 -20.04 -13.22
C ASP A 276 -18.46 -20.71 -13.00
N LYS A 277 -17.53 -20.01 -12.32
CA LYS A 277 -16.12 -20.40 -12.16
C LYS A 277 -15.46 -20.76 -13.50
N ALA A 278 -15.77 -19.97 -14.52
CA ALA A 278 -15.35 -20.20 -15.90
C ALA A 278 -14.48 -19.06 -16.41
N ILE A 279 -13.52 -19.40 -17.28
CA ILE A 279 -12.66 -18.45 -17.98
C ILE A 279 -13.09 -18.40 -19.45
N LEU A 280 -13.53 -17.24 -19.91
CA LEU A 280 -13.93 -17.00 -21.28
C LEU A 280 -12.76 -16.41 -22.05
N LYS A 281 -12.32 -17.11 -23.10
CA LYS A 281 -11.20 -16.71 -23.95
C LYS A 281 -11.71 -16.06 -25.24
N PRO A 282 -11.04 -15.00 -25.75
CA PRO A 282 -11.44 -14.38 -27.01
C PRO A 282 -11.28 -15.36 -28.18
N LYS A 283 -12.34 -15.55 -28.97
CA LYS A 283 -12.30 -16.41 -30.16
C LYS A 283 -11.83 -15.67 -31.41
N ALA A 284 -12.22 -14.41 -31.55
CA ALA A 284 -11.91 -13.60 -32.72
C ALA A 284 -10.41 -13.29 -32.82
N GLU A 285 -9.86 -13.46 -34.01
CA GLU A 285 -8.42 -13.36 -34.25
C GLU A 285 -7.87 -11.95 -34.01
N TYR A 286 -8.60 -10.91 -34.46
CA TYR A 286 -8.23 -9.52 -34.22
C TYR A 286 -8.13 -9.16 -32.72
N LEU A 287 -8.93 -9.79 -31.86
CA LEU A 287 -8.85 -9.59 -30.41
C LEU A 287 -7.61 -10.27 -29.82
N LYS A 288 -7.30 -11.48 -30.29
CA LYS A 288 -6.09 -12.20 -29.87
C LYS A 288 -4.85 -11.40 -30.26
N GLU A 289 -4.79 -10.90 -31.49
CA GLU A 289 -3.71 -10.03 -31.95
C GLU A 289 -3.61 -8.75 -31.10
N PHE A 290 -4.74 -8.10 -30.80
CA PHE A 290 -4.75 -6.87 -29.98
C PHE A 290 -4.22 -7.07 -28.57
N TYR A 291 -4.58 -8.18 -27.90
CA TYR A 291 -4.14 -8.47 -26.53
C TYR A 291 -2.75 -9.09 -26.44
N ALA A 292 -2.27 -9.76 -27.51
CA ALA A 292 -0.89 -10.23 -27.62
C ALA A 292 0.09 -9.11 -27.99
N SER A 293 -0.38 -8.13 -28.77
CA SER A 293 0.40 -6.96 -29.20
C SER A 293 0.52 -5.89 -28.13
#